data_AF-A0AAJ7ITQ5-F1
#
_entry.id   AF-A0AAJ7ITQ5-F1
#
_cell.length_a   1.000
_cell.length_b   1.000
_cell.length_c   1.000
_cell.angle_alpha   90.00
_cell.angle_beta   90.00
_cell.angle_gamma   90.00
#
_symmetry.space_group_name_H-M   'P 1'
#
loop_
_entity.id
_entity.type
_entity.pdbx_description
1 polymer ?
#
loop_
_entity_poly.entity_id
_entity_poly.type
_entity_poly.pdbx_seq_one_letter_code
_entity_poly.pdbx_strand_id
1 'polypeptide(L)'
;MQSSTEQLTCSAGNLEEIQDNPDGLSRRTVSEKIMSICKNTIRWVLVLDAFLAVSVIVLLAVLEFATVPQQHVGFYCNDPKISFKFMGDTVSMTSLIVGSVLMPILVMWITEFVCYSASNYEKSLGCAGSRTKQVWLWYGHYSVGIIALTFICDVIKTLIGEPRPHFLDTCKPREAENCTDEYVATYTCTNKEYSTWFISDSSKSFPSGHSALSMFTTVFIVWYLQNRLPDWTFFLKPWLQCMICLWTVVCSITRIGDNRHHWWDVLAGLMFGLAFSVLTITVSCRKFHLDRKVPEDYNDPVENEQINLNNKRQHSVKKLLETTVDVSESRELRNVKPSTWKE
;
A
#
# COMPACT_ATOMS: atom_id res chain seq x y z
N MET A 1 -6.06 -13.72 16.29
CA MET A 1 -5.03 -14.78 16.46
C MET A 1 -4.46 -15.13 15.11
N GLN A 2 -3.42 -14.40 14.68
CA GLN A 2 -2.34 -14.83 13.78
C GLN A 2 -1.40 -13.63 13.69
N SER A 3 -0.59 -13.52 14.73
CA SER A 3 0.55 -12.62 14.81
C SER A 3 1.77 -13.39 14.28
N SER A 4 2.69 -12.65 13.68
CA SER A 4 4.11 -13.04 13.48
C SER A 4 4.42 -13.90 12.25
N THR A 5 4.70 -13.25 11.11
CA THR A 5 5.47 -13.91 10.02
C THR A 5 6.44 -13.03 9.23
N GLU A 6 6.89 -11.87 9.71
CA GLU A 6 7.89 -11.05 8.98
C GLU A 6 9.01 -10.45 9.83
N GLN A 7 9.41 -11.13 10.92
CA GLN A 7 10.67 -10.85 11.60
C GLN A 7 11.34 -12.15 12.06
N LEU A 8 11.74 -13.01 11.13
CA LEU A 8 12.69 -14.08 11.45
C LEU A 8 13.20 -14.74 10.17
N THR A 9 14.34 -14.27 9.66
CA THR A 9 15.32 -15.08 8.92
C THR A 9 16.64 -14.32 8.78
N CYS A 10 17.28 -14.03 9.91
CA CYS A 10 18.73 -13.80 10.01
C CYS A 10 19.23 -14.21 11.41
N SER A 11 18.73 -15.33 11.93
CA SER A 11 19.31 -16.06 13.08
C SER A 11 18.55 -17.36 13.25
N ALA A 12 19.00 -18.40 12.57
CA ALA A 12 18.75 -19.81 12.88
C ALA A 12 19.38 -20.63 11.75
N GLY A 13 20.70 -20.73 11.76
CA GLY A 13 21.45 -21.52 10.80
C GLY A 13 22.87 -21.68 11.31
N ASN A 14 23.07 -22.75 12.08
CA ASN A 14 24.33 -23.27 12.60
C ASN A 14 24.89 -22.53 13.83
N LEU A 15 24.23 -22.72 14.97
CA LEU A 15 24.70 -22.31 16.30
C LEU A 15 24.97 -23.53 17.19
N GLU A 16 25.67 -24.54 16.65
CA GLU A 16 26.10 -25.74 17.41
C GLU A 16 27.61 -25.97 17.41
N GLU A 17 28.40 -25.05 16.88
CA GLU A 17 29.85 -25.09 17.04
C GLU A 17 30.33 -23.70 17.44
N ILE A 18 31.35 -23.63 18.31
CA ILE A 18 31.90 -22.43 18.96
C ILE A 18 31.27 -22.14 20.33
N GLN A 19 31.47 -23.07 21.26
CA GLN A 19 31.60 -22.75 22.67
C GLN A 19 33.02 -23.07 23.11
N ASP A 20 33.89 -22.06 23.08
CA ASP A 20 35.03 -21.89 24.00
C ASP A 20 35.57 -20.44 23.93
N ASN A 21 35.87 -19.88 25.11
CA ASN A 21 36.26 -18.50 25.50
C ASN A 21 37.48 -17.89 24.72
N PRO A 22 37.85 -16.57 24.76
CA PRO A 22 37.41 -15.45 25.60
C PRO A 22 37.01 -14.12 24.90
N ASP A 23 36.43 -13.23 25.70
CA ASP A 23 35.56 -12.09 25.36
C ASP A 23 36.23 -10.86 24.69
N GLY A 24 35.56 -10.34 23.65
CA GLY A 24 35.74 -8.98 23.13
C GLY A 24 36.06 -8.89 21.64
N LEU A 25 37.06 -9.64 21.16
CA LEU A 25 37.50 -9.59 19.76
C LEU A 25 36.52 -10.36 18.84
N SER A 26 36.01 -11.50 19.30
CA SER A 26 35.06 -12.35 18.56
C SER A 26 33.74 -11.64 18.25
N ARG A 27 33.22 -10.80 19.17
CA ARG A 27 31.92 -10.12 18.97
C ARG A 27 31.96 -9.10 17.81
N ARG A 28 33.10 -8.42 17.59
CA ARG A 28 33.30 -7.56 16.42
C ARG A 28 33.38 -8.38 15.13
N THR A 29 34.14 -9.47 15.12
CA THR A 29 34.30 -10.34 13.94
C THR A 29 32.99 -11.05 13.56
N VAL A 30 32.21 -11.48 14.55
CA VAL A 30 30.87 -12.07 14.36
C VAL A 30 29.89 -11.03 13.84
N SER A 31 29.89 -9.81 14.40
CA SER A 31 29.05 -8.71 13.90
C SER A 31 29.40 -8.30 12.46
N GLU A 32 30.68 -8.23 12.12
CA GLU A 32 31.16 -7.97 10.76
C GLU A 32 30.76 -9.08 9.79
N LYS A 33 30.87 -10.36 10.20
CA LYS A 33 30.40 -11.49 9.38
C LYS A 33 28.89 -11.45 9.15
N ILE A 34 28.09 -11.26 10.20
CA ILE A 34 26.62 -11.17 10.12
C ILE A 34 26.22 -9.99 9.21
N MET A 35 26.86 -8.83 9.38
CA MET A 35 26.62 -7.65 8.55
C MET A 35 27.04 -7.86 7.09
N SER A 36 28.11 -8.62 6.82
CA SER A 36 28.52 -8.99 5.47
C SER A 36 27.55 -9.97 4.79
N ILE A 37 27.04 -10.95 5.54
CA ILE A 37 26.05 -11.93 5.07
C ILE A 37 24.73 -11.21 4.79
N CYS A 38 24.26 -10.38 5.72
CA CYS A 38 23.03 -9.61 5.55
C CYS A 38 23.12 -8.62 4.38
N LYS A 39 24.26 -7.93 4.20
CA LYS A 39 24.52 -7.07 3.04
C LYS A 39 24.51 -7.87 1.73
N ASN A 40 25.08 -9.06 1.70
CA ASN A 40 25.05 -9.94 0.52
C ASN A 40 23.63 -10.44 0.23
N THR A 41 22.88 -10.88 1.24
CA THR A 41 21.48 -11.31 1.09
C THR A 41 20.59 -10.18 0.58
N ILE A 42 20.68 -8.98 1.18
CA ILE A 42 19.95 -7.79 0.73
C ILE A 42 20.33 -7.44 -0.72
N ARG A 43 21.62 -7.53 -1.06
CA ARG A 43 22.07 -7.28 -2.44
C ARG A 43 21.45 -8.27 -3.43
N TRP A 44 21.37 -9.55 -3.09
CA TRP A 44 20.74 -10.57 -3.94
C TRP A 44 19.23 -10.36 -4.09
N VAL A 45 18.53 -9.99 -3.01
CA VAL A 45 17.10 -9.65 -3.07
C VAL A 45 16.87 -8.44 -3.99
N LEU A 46 17.66 -7.37 -3.84
CA LEU A 46 17.55 -6.21 -4.72
C LEU A 46 17.84 -6.53 -6.19
N VAL A 47 18.80 -7.43 -6.46
CA VAL A 47 19.10 -7.89 -7.82
C VAL A 47 17.93 -8.70 -8.39
N LEU A 48 17.31 -9.57 -7.58
CA LEU A 48 16.13 -10.33 -7.98
C LEU A 48 14.94 -9.41 -8.28
N ASP A 49 14.66 -8.44 -7.40
CA ASP A 49 13.59 -7.46 -7.58
C ASP A 49 13.83 -6.60 -8.83
N ALA A 50 15.07 -6.19 -9.08
CA ALA A 50 15.43 -5.45 -10.29
C ALA A 50 15.23 -6.32 -11.54
N PHE A 51 15.61 -7.60 -11.50
CA PHE A 51 15.38 -8.52 -12.61
C PHE A 51 13.88 -8.73 -12.89
N LEU A 52 13.07 -8.92 -11.84
CA LEU A 52 11.62 -9.03 -11.96
C LEU A 52 11.01 -7.74 -12.53
N ALA A 53 11.42 -6.57 -12.05
CA ALA A 53 10.96 -5.29 -12.57
C ALA A 53 11.32 -5.10 -14.05
N VAL A 54 12.56 -5.41 -14.44
CA VAL A 54 12.98 -5.38 -15.84
C VAL A 54 12.17 -6.37 -16.68
N SER A 55 11.92 -7.58 -16.18
CA SER A 55 11.10 -8.57 -16.87
C SER A 55 9.67 -8.07 -17.10
N VAL A 56 9.05 -7.39 -16.13
CA VAL A 56 7.72 -6.80 -16.27
C VAL A 56 7.73 -5.66 -17.28
N ILE A 57 8.75 -4.79 -17.26
CA ILE A 57 8.89 -3.69 -18.23
C ILE A 57 9.04 -4.24 -19.66
N VAL A 58 9.87 -5.26 -19.85
CA VAL A 58 10.02 -5.92 -21.15
C VAL A 58 8.70 -6.54 -21.60
N LEU A 59 7.97 -7.20 -20.71
CA LEU A 59 6.68 -7.81 -21.04
C LEU A 59 5.62 -6.76 -21.40
N LEU A 60 5.57 -5.64 -20.68
CA LEU A 60 4.73 -4.48 -21.02
C LEU A 60 5.06 -3.94 -22.41
N ALA A 61 6.36 -3.75 -22.71
CA ALA A 61 6.79 -3.30 -24.03
C ALA A 61 6.39 -4.29 -25.12
N VAL A 62 6.52 -5.60 -24.88
CA VAL A 62 6.07 -6.65 -25.82
C VAL A 62 4.57 -6.58 -26.09
N LEU A 63 3.75 -6.36 -25.05
CA LEU A 63 2.30 -6.23 -25.17
C LEU A 63 1.90 -4.98 -25.96
N GLU A 64 2.57 -3.85 -25.71
CA GLU A 64 2.28 -2.56 -26.36
C GLU A 64 2.79 -2.48 -27.80
N PHE A 65 4.01 -2.97 -28.08
CA PHE A 65 4.64 -2.88 -29.41
C PHE A 65 4.25 -4.05 -30.35
N ALA A 66 3.20 -4.80 -30.01
CA ALA A 66 2.46 -5.67 -30.92
C ALA A 66 3.28 -6.75 -31.63
N THR A 67 4.26 -7.38 -30.97
CA THR A 67 4.90 -8.60 -31.50
C THR A 67 4.04 -9.86 -31.32
N VAL A 68 2.93 -9.75 -30.59
CA VAL A 68 1.95 -10.83 -30.35
C VAL A 68 0.72 -10.59 -31.23
N PRO A 69 0.24 -11.60 -32.00
CA PRO A 69 -0.99 -11.46 -32.77
C PRO A 69 -2.15 -11.16 -31.83
N GLN A 70 -2.79 -10.01 -32.03
CA GLN A 70 -3.88 -9.56 -31.19
C GLN A 70 -5.14 -10.36 -31.50
N GLN A 71 -5.90 -10.70 -30.46
CA GLN A 71 -7.22 -11.27 -30.64
C GLN A 71 -8.13 -10.16 -31.16
N HIS A 72 -8.47 -10.24 -32.45
CA HIS A 72 -9.43 -9.35 -33.08
C HIS A 72 -10.84 -9.87 -32.77
N VAL A 73 -11.58 -9.16 -31.92
CA VAL A 73 -13.01 -9.37 -31.80
C VAL A 73 -13.68 -8.73 -33.02
N GLY A 74 -14.54 -9.48 -33.69
CA GLY A 74 -15.30 -8.97 -34.83
C GLY A 74 -16.30 -7.89 -34.41
N PHE A 75 -16.98 -7.31 -35.39
CA PHE A 75 -17.97 -6.26 -35.13
C PHE A 75 -19.27 -6.52 -35.89
N TYR A 76 -20.37 -5.96 -35.38
CA TYR A 76 -21.62 -5.89 -36.11
C TYR A 76 -21.63 -4.64 -37.00
N CYS A 77 -22.15 -4.81 -38.20
CA CYS A 77 -22.26 -3.69 -39.13
C CYS A 77 -23.27 -2.67 -38.63
N ASN A 78 -22.98 -1.39 -38.90
CA ASN A 78 -23.77 -0.24 -38.45
C ASN A 78 -24.01 -0.19 -36.93
N ASP A 79 -23.13 -0.81 -36.13
CA ASP A 79 -23.26 -0.78 -34.66
C ASP A 79 -23.04 0.65 -34.12
N PRO A 80 -24.07 1.27 -33.53
CA PRO A 80 -24.00 2.64 -33.05
C PRO A 80 -23.05 2.81 -31.84
N LYS A 81 -22.65 1.72 -31.18
CA LYS A 81 -21.75 1.78 -30.02
C LYS A 81 -20.31 2.09 -30.43
N ILE A 82 -19.92 1.70 -31.64
CA ILE A 82 -18.53 1.79 -32.15
C ILE A 82 -18.38 2.75 -33.35
N SER A 83 -19.43 3.51 -33.65
CA SER A 83 -19.52 4.42 -34.79
C SER A 83 -19.25 5.89 -34.42
N PHE A 84 -18.74 6.17 -33.22
CA PHE A 84 -18.44 7.55 -32.82
C PHE A 84 -17.19 8.08 -33.55
N LYS A 85 -17.11 9.40 -33.69
CA LYS A 85 -15.93 10.07 -34.24
C LYS A 85 -14.86 10.23 -33.15
N PHE A 86 -13.60 10.04 -33.52
CA PHE A 86 -12.48 10.37 -32.64
C PHE A 86 -12.29 11.90 -32.56
N MET A 87 -12.40 12.47 -31.36
CA MET A 87 -12.35 13.93 -31.12
C MET A 87 -11.07 14.38 -30.38
N GLY A 88 -10.12 13.48 -30.15
CA GLY A 88 -8.93 13.73 -29.34
C GLY A 88 -9.11 13.35 -27.87
N ASP A 89 -8.09 13.63 -27.07
CA ASP A 89 -8.05 13.33 -25.64
C ASP A 89 -8.08 14.63 -24.83
N THR A 90 -9.11 14.82 -23.99
CA THR A 90 -9.15 15.92 -23.00
C THR A 90 -8.07 15.73 -21.94
N VAL A 91 -7.89 14.49 -21.46
CA VAL A 91 -6.80 14.11 -20.57
C VAL A 91 -5.87 13.16 -21.31
N SER A 92 -4.69 13.65 -21.69
CA SER A 92 -3.69 12.81 -22.35
C SER A 92 -3.11 11.78 -21.39
N MET A 93 -2.70 10.62 -21.92
CA MET A 93 -2.04 9.58 -21.13
C MET A 93 -0.76 10.11 -20.47
N THR A 94 -0.01 10.97 -21.16
CA THR A 94 1.19 11.62 -20.62
C THR A 94 0.87 12.46 -19.39
N SER A 95 -0.16 13.31 -19.46
CA SER A 95 -0.60 14.14 -18.33
C SER A 95 -0.99 13.28 -17.13
N LEU A 96 -1.70 12.17 -17.37
CA LEU A 96 -2.09 11.24 -16.31
C LEU A 96 -0.88 10.56 -15.66
N ILE A 97 0.06 10.03 -16.44
CA ILE A 97 1.27 9.38 -15.92
C ILE A 97 2.10 10.36 -15.10
N VAL A 98 2.36 11.55 -15.66
CA VAL A 98 3.13 12.60 -14.97
C VAL A 98 2.45 12.99 -13.66
N GLY A 99 1.13 13.21 -13.68
CA GLY A 99 0.36 13.51 -12.46
C GLY A 99 0.44 12.38 -11.44
N SER A 100 0.29 11.12 -11.87
CA SER A 100 0.28 9.94 -11.00
C SER A 100 1.65 9.64 -10.38
N VAL A 101 2.75 10.09 -11.00
CA VAL A 101 4.11 9.96 -10.46
C VAL A 101 4.44 11.14 -9.56
N LEU A 102 4.21 12.38 -10.02
CA LEU A 102 4.65 13.58 -9.30
C LEU A 102 3.79 13.88 -8.08
N MET A 103 2.47 13.75 -8.19
CA MET A 103 1.55 14.19 -7.14
C MET A 103 1.73 13.40 -5.82
N PRO A 104 1.83 12.06 -5.79
CA PRO A 104 2.09 11.33 -4.53
C PRO A 104 3.43 11.70 -3.90
N ILE A 105 4.50 11.86 -4.70
CA ILE A 105 5.81 12.28 -4.19
C ILE A 105 5.68 13.63 -3.50
N LEU A 106 5.08 14.62 -4.17
CA LEU A 106 4.92 15.96 -3.64
C LEU A 106 4.10 15.95 -2.35
N VAL A 107 2.96 15.24 -2.33
CA VAL A 107 2.12 15.16 -1.13
C VAL A 107 2.86 14.50 0.03
N MET A 108 3.55 13.39 -0.20
CA MET A 108 4.30 12.71 0.87
C MET A 108 5.46 13.57 1.38
N TRP A 109 6.22 14.19 0.48
CA TRP A 109 7.31 15.08 0.88
C TRP A 109 6.80 16.29 1.67
N ILE A 110 5.78 17.00 1.18
CA ILE A 110 5.22 18.16 1.86
C ILE A 110 4.66 17.75 3.22
N THR A 111 3.87 16.68 3.28
CA THR A 111 3.27 16.22 4.54
C THR A 111 4.35 15.85 5.55
N GLU A 112 5.36 15.06 5.17
CA GLU A 112 6.39 14.64 6.12
C GLU A 112 7.35 15.77 6.54
N PHE A 113 7.66 16.71 5.66
CA PHE A 113 8.59 17.79 5.99
C PHE A 113 7.93 18.92 6.79
N VAL A 114 6.65 19.19 6.55
CA VAL A 114 5.92 20.24 7.26
C VAL A 114 5.31 19.72 8.56
N CYS A 115 4.79 18.49 8.58
CA CYS A 115 4.04 17.98 9.73
C CYS A 115 4.89 17.22 10.75
N TYR A 116 6.05 16.68 10.36
CA TYR A 116 6.86 15.82 11.23
C TYR A 116 8.33 16.23 11.27
N SER A 117 8.87 16.35 12.49
CA SER A 117 10.30 16.57 12.70
C SER A 117 11.12 15.30 12.44
N ALA A 118 12.39 15.46 12.05
CA ALA A 118 13.32 14.34 11.84
C ALA A 118 13.52 13.48 13.10
N SER A 119 13.45 14.08 14.29
CA SER A 119 13.58 13.38 15.57
C SER A 119 12.47 12.35 15.83
N ASN A 120 11.26 12.58 15.30
CA ASN A 120 10.14 11.63 15.43
C ASN A 120 10.45 10.31 14.71
N TYR A 121 11.16 10.39 13.58
CA TYR A 121 11.55 9.22 12.80
C TYR A 121 12.69 8.45 13.45
N GLU A 122 13.71 9.14 13.96
CA GLU A 122 14.80 8.51 14.70
C GLU A 122 14.28 7.79 15.95
N LYS A 123 13.34 8.40 16.68
CA LYS A 123 12.68 7.75 17.82
C LYS A 123 11.84 6.54 17.42
N SER A 124 11.10 6.63 16.30
CA SER A 124 10.18 5.55 15.90
C SER A 124 10.91 4.37 15.27
N LEU A 125 11.90 4.62 14.41
CA LEU A 125 12.61 3.59 13.63
C LEU A 125 14.00 3.25 14.21
N GLY A 126 14.46 3.96 15.24
CA GLY A 126 15.81 3.84 15.80
C GLY A 126 16.90 4.50 14.93
N CYS A 127 18.17 4.23 15.26
CA CYS A 127 19.34 4.84 14.61
C CYS A 127 19.48 4.56 13.10
N ALA A 128 18.69 3.63 12.53
CA ALA A 128 18.72 3.26 11.12
C ALA A 128 17.60 3.91 10.28
N GLY A 129 16.71 4.67 10.92
CA GLY A 129 15.53 5.26 10.29
C GLY A 129 15.68 6.74 9.98
N SER A 130 15.60 7.10 8.70
CA SER A 130 15.52 8.49 8.24
C SER A 130 14.13 8.77 7.68
N ARG A 131 13.61 9.98 7.90
CA ARG A 131 12.35 10.48 7.30
C ARG A 131 12.35 10.28 5.78
N THR A 132 13.43 10.67 5.12
CA THR A 132 13.58 10.55 3.67
C THR A 132 13.53 9.09 3.23
N LYS A 133 14.18 8.19 3.98
CA LYS A 133 14.15 6.75 3.72
C LYS A 133 12.72 6.20 3.80
N GLN A 134 11.92 6.63 4.79
CA GLN A 134 10.54 6.18 4.89
C GLN A 134 9.66 6.67 3.74
N VAL A 135 9.81 7.93 3.33
CA VAL A 135 9.07 8.48 2.17
C VAL A 135 9.39 7.67 0.92
N TRP A 136 10.67 7.37 0.68
CA TRP A 136 11.07 6.53 -0.45
C TRP A 136 10.56 5.09 -0.35
N LEU A 137 10.46 4.52 0.85
CA LEU A 137 9.88 3.19 1.03
C LEU A 137 8.40 3.16 0.66
N TRP A 138 7.59 4.10 1.17
CA TRP A 138 6.17 4.18 0.80
C TRP A 138 5.97 4.47 -0.68
N TYR A 139 6.79 5.36 -1.26
CA TYR A 139 6.76 5.62 -2.69
C TYR A 139 7.20 4.41 -3.53
N GLY A 140 8.15 3.62 -3.03
CA GLY A 140 8.54 2.35 -3.64
C GLY A 140 7.37 1.36 -3.69
N HIS A 141 6.67 1.17 -2.56
CA HIS A 141 5.47 0.31 -2.51
C HIS A 141 4.36 0.81 -3.44
N TYR A 142 4.14 2.12 -3.48
CA TYR A 142 3.22 2.76 -4.43
C TYR A 142 3.57 2.46 -5.89
N SER A 143 4.86 2.61 -6.24
CA SER A 143 5.36 2.39 -7.60
C SER A 143 5.18 0.93 -8.03
N VAL A 144 5.47 -0.02 -7.14
CA VAL A 144 5.20 -1.46 -7.37
C VAL A 144 3.71 -1.70 -7.64
N GLY A 145 2.83 -1.05 -6.87
CA GLY A 145 1.38 -1.15 -7.06
C GLY A 145 0.92 -0.61 -8.42
N ILE A 146 1.45 0.52 -8.89
CA ILE A 146 1.19 1.03 -10.24
C ILE A 146 1.62 0.03 -11.30
N ILE A 147 2.87 -0.46 -11.21
CA ILE A 147 3.43 -1.37 -12.21
C ILE A 147 2.58 -2.64 -12.31
N ALA A 148 2.18 -3.20 -11.17
CA ALA A 148 1.30 -4.37 -11.13
C ALA A 148 -0.08 -4.08 -11.74
N LEU A 149 -0.69 -2.93 -11.40
CA LEU A 149 -1.98 -2.53 -11.95
C LEU A 149 -1.93 -2.36 -13.48
N THR A 150 -0.93 -1.63 -14.00
CA THR A 150 -0.79 -1.39 -15.44
C THR A 150 -0.54 -2.69 -16.19
N PHE A 151 0.34 -3.54 -15.65
CA PHE A 151 0.64 -4.85 -16.22
C PHE A 151 -0.62 -5.71 -16.37
N ILE A 152 -1.40 -5.84 -15.30
CA ILE A 152 -2.63 -6.64 -15.34
C ILE A 152 -3.67 -6.01 -16.27
N CYS A 153 -3.82 -4.68 -16.29
CA CYS A 153 -4.72 -4.01 -17.22
C CYS A 153 -4.35 -4.30 -18.68
N ASP A 154 -3.07 -4.23 -19.04
CA ASP A 154 -2.63 -4.40 -20.42
C ASP A 154 -2.71 -5.86 -20.89
N VAL A 155 -2.47 -6.82 -19.98
CA VAL A 155 -2.76 -8.24 -20.22
C VAL A 155 -4.25 -8.43 -20.53
N ILE A 156 -5.14 -7.90 -19.68
CA ILE A 156 -6.59 -8.06 -19.86
C ILE A 156 -7.06 -7.39 -21.17
N LYS A 157 -6.58 -6.18 -21.47
CA LYS A 157 -6.90 -5.49 -22.75
C LYS A 157 -6.51 -6.31 -23.96
N THR A 158 -5.32 -6.92 -23.91
CA THR A 158 -4.80 -7.73 -25.02
C THR A 158 -5.58 -9.04 -25.20
N LEU A 159 -6.07 -9.63 -24.10
CA LEU A 159 -6.87 -10.86 -24.13
C LEU A 159 -8.31 -10.61 -24.59
N ILE A 160 -8.92 -9.50 -24.16
CA ILE A 160 -10.34 -9.22 -24.46
C ILE A 160 -10.50 -8.59 -25.85
N GLY A 161 -9.67 -7.62 -26.23
CA GLY A 161 -9.72 -7.02 -27.56
C GLY A 161 -11.04 -6.32 -27.92
N GLU A 162 -11.75 -5.78 -26.93
CA GLU A 162 -13.02 -5.08 -27.15
C GLU A 162 -12.81 -3.76 -27.94
N PRO A 163 -13.56 -3.52 -29.03
CA PRO A 163 -13.44 -2.31 -29.83
C PRO A 163 -13.88 -1.07 -29.04
N ARG A 164 -13.18 0.06 -29.25
CA ARG A 164 -13.54 1.35 -28.66
C ARG A 164 -14.77 1.97 -29.33
N PRO A 165 -15.44 2.93 -28.67
CA PRO A 165 -16.57 3.62 -29.27
C PRO A 165 -16.25 4.33 -30.60
N HIS A 166 -14.98 4.70 -30.82
CA HIS A 166 -14.51 5.35 -32.04
C HIS A 166 -13.85 4.39 -33.07
N PHE A 167 -14.05 3.08 -32.91
CA PHE A 167 -13.33 2.06 -33.68
C PHE A 167 -13.55 2.17 -35.20
N LEU A 168 -14.80 2.32 -35.66
CA LEU A 168 -15.10 2.36 -37.10
C LEU A 168 -14.48 3.57 -37.81
N ASP A 169 -14.45 4.72 -37.14
CA ASP A 169 -13.80 5.95 -37.63
C ASP A 169 -12.26 5.80 -37.68
N THR A 170 -11.67 5.13 -36.69
CA THR A 170 -10.22 4.97 -36.59
C THR A 170 -9.67 3.89 -37.51
N CYS A 171 -10.23 2.67 -37.48
CA CYS A 171 -9.74 1.53 -38.27
C CYS A 171 -10.17 1.64 -39.75
N LYS A 172 -11.37 2.18 -40.03
CA LYS A 172 -12.01 2.16 -41.36
C LYS A 172 -11.93 0.74 -41.99
N PRO A 173 -12.57 -0.27 -41.37
CA PRO A 173 -12.52 -1.63 -41.87
C PRO A 173 -13.15 -1.74 -43.26
N ARG A 174 -12.43 -2.31 -44.23
CA ARG A 174 -12.89 -2.45 -45.62
C ARG A 174 -14.24 -3.17 -45.71
N GLU A 175 -14.42 -4.17 -44.88
CA GLU A 175 -15.60 -5.03 -44.83
C GLU A 175 -16.85 -4.28 -44.34
N ALA A 176 -16.72 -3.14 -43.65
CA ALA A 176 -17.86 -2.33 -43.23
C ALA A 176 -18.53 -1.52 -44.35
N GLU A 177 -17.85 -1.27 -45.48
CA GLU A 177 -18.38 -0.43 -46.56
C GLU A 177 -19.58 -1.05 -47.29
N ASN A 178 -19.59 -2.37 -47.46
CA ASN A 178 -20.64 -3.11 -48.17
C ASN A 178 -21.52 -3.94 -47.24
N CYS A 179 -21.40 -3.74 -45.93
CA CYS A 179 -22.08 -4.55 -44.96
C CYS A 179 -23.44 -3.95 -44.57
N THR A 180 -24.39 -4.83 -44.27
CA THR A 180 -25.74 -4.45 -43.84
C THR A 180 -25.89 -4.64 -42.34
N ASP A 181 -26.29 -5.84 -41.90
CA ASP A 181 -26.57 -6.16 -40.48
C ASP A 181 -25.93 -7.49 -40.04
N GLU A 182 -24.86 -7.91 -40.72
CA GLU A 182 -24.14 -9.15 -40.39
C GLU A 182 -22.98 -8.92 -39.41
N TYR A 183 -22.55 -10.02 -38.78
CA TYR A 183 -21.37 -10.03 -37.93
C TYR A 183 -20.12 -10.31 -38.79
N VAL A 184 -19.17 -9.37 -38.78
CA VAL A 184 -17.90 -9.48 -39.50
C VAL A 184 -16.84 -10.01 -38.54
N ALA A 185 -16.48 -11.29 -38.70
CA ALA A 185 -15.49 -11.95 -37.85
C ALA A 185 -14.04 -11.58 -38.19
N THR A 186 -13.76 -11.16 -39.42
CA THR A 186 -12.40 -10.84 -39.88
C THR A 186 -12.45 -9.61 -40.75
N TYR A 187 -11.57 -8.65 -40.47
CA TYR A 187 -11.55 -7.36 -41.13
C TYR A 187 -10.13 -6.87 -41.37
N THR A 188 -9.98 -5.94 -42.33
CA THR A 188 -8.72 -5.26 -42.60
C THR A 188 -8.91 -3.75 -42.44
N CYS A 189 -8.16 -3.13 -41.52
CA CYS A 189 -8.15 -1.68 -41.36
C CYS A 189 -7.48 -1.02 -42.57
N THR A 190 -8.14 -0.03 -43.17
CA THR A 190 -7.66 0.67 -44.38
C THR A 190 -7.11 2.07 -44.10
N ASN A 191 -7.32 2.59 -42.89
CA ASN A 191 -6.91 3.95 -42.53
C ASN A 191 -5.37 4.10 -42.57
N LYS A 192 -4.89 5.10 -43.31
CA LYS A 192 -3.46 5.45 -43.43
C LYS A 192 -3.07 6.74 -42.71
N GLU A 193 -4.05 7.47 -42.17
CA GLU A 193 -3.83 8.75 -41.47
C GLU A 193 -3.24 8.53 -40.07
N TYR A 194 -3.60 7.41 -39.44
CA TYR A 194 -3.14 7.04 -38.10
C TYR A 194 -2.00 6.02 -38.12
N SER A 195 -1.19 6.00 -37.05
CA SER A 195 -0.14 4.99 -36.88
C SER A 195 -0.74 3.61 -36.66
N THR A 196 0.02 2.57 -37.01
CA THR A 196 -0.38 1.16 -36.80
C THR A 196 -0.69 0.87 -35.32
N TRP A 197 0.09 1.45 -34.41
CA TRP A 197 -0.16 1.36 -32.97
C TRP A 197 -1.50 1.99 -32.58
N PHE A 198 -1.84 3.18 -33.10
CA PHE A 198 -3.11 3.84 -32.77
C PHE A 198 -4.33 3.07 -33.31
N ILE A 199 -4.22 2.51 -34.52
CA ILE A 199 -5.26 1.62 -35.08
C ILE A 199 -5.41 0.38 -34.20
N SER A 200 -4.31 -0.23 -33.78
CA SER A 200 -4.31 -1.37 -32.86
C SER A 200 -4.89 -1.04 -31.47
N ASP A 201 -4.63 0.16 -30.95
CA ASP A 201 -5.20 0.67 -29.69
C ASP A 201 -6.72 0.87 -29.77
N SER A 202 -7.25 1.22 -30.96
CA SER A 202 -8.68 1.35 -31.17
C SER A 202 -9.48 0.05 -30.97
N SER A 203 -8.80 -1.09 -31.05
CA SER A 203 -9.37 -2.42 -30.78
C SER A 203 -9.21 -2.86 -29.31
N LYS A 204 -8.83 -1.95 -28.40
CA LYS A 204 -8.59 -2.26 -26.98
C LYS A 204 -9.24 -1.23 -26.05
N SER A 205 -10.52 -1.45 -25.74
CA SER A 205 -11.29 -0.60 -24.83
C SER A 205 -11.25 -1.08 -23.39
N PHE A 206 -11.46 -2.37 -23.14
CA PHE A 206 -11.67 -2.88 -21.79
C PHE A 206 -10.40 -3.47 -21.15
N PRO A 207 -10.09 -3.17 -19.88
CA PRO A 207 -10.65 -2.12 -19.04
C PRO A 207 -9.99 -0.75 -19.29
N SER A 208 -10.61 0.31 -18.79
CA SER A 208 -10.03 1.66 -18.88
C SER A 208 -8.81 1.84 -17.97
N GLY A 209 -7.61 1.87 -18.57
CA GLY A 209 -6.36 2.12 -17.84
C GLY A 209 -6.28 3.52 -17.21
N HIS A 210 -6.90 4.53 -17.83
CA HIS A 210 -6.94 5.89 -17.28
C HIS A 210 -7.73 5.95 -15.97
N SER A 211 -8.90 5.29 -15.96
CA SER A 211 -9.78 5.23 -14.80
C SER A 211 -9.15 4.40 -13.68
N ALA A 212 -8.50 3.29 -14.02
CA ALA A 212 -7.79 2.46 -13.05
C ALA A 212 -6.63 3.21 -12.37
N LEU A 213 -5.74 3.83 -13.16
CA LEU A 213 -4.56 4.52 -12.62
C LEU A 213 -4.95 5.76 -11.79
N SER A 214 -5.92 6.55 -12.25
CA SER A 214 -6.40 7.72 -11.51
C SER A 214 -7.03 7.34 -10.17
N MET A 215 -7.87 6.30 -10.15
CA MET A 215 -8.49 5.78 -8.92
C MET A 215 -7.46 5.21 -7.96
N PHE A 216 -6.51 4.41 -8.46
CA PHE A 216 -5.44 3.85 -7.64
C PHE A 216 -4.65 4.94 -6.91
N THR A 217 -4.22 5.94 -7.67
CA THR A 217 -3.46 7.11 -7.19
C THR A 217 -4.24 7.87 -6.14
N THR A 218 -5.51 8.16 -6.44
CA THR A 218 -6.40 8.93 -5.57
C THR A 218 -6.63 8.24 -4.24
N VAL A 219 -7.01 6.96 -4.26
CA VAL A 219 -7.25 6.19 -3.02
C VAL A 219 -5.98 6.10 -2.19
N PHE A 220 -4.82 5.88 -2.83
CA PHE A 220 -3.54 5.82 -2.13
C PHE A 220 -3.23 7.12 -1.39
N ILE A 221 -3.35 8.26 -2.07
CA ILE A 221 -3.04 9.57 -1.48
C ILE A 221 -4.08 9.96 -0.44
N VAL A 222 -5.37 9.72 -0.68
CA VAL A 222 -6.44 10.00 0.29
C VAL A 222 -6.20 9.20 1.58
N TRP A 223 -5.84 7.93 1.46
CA TRP A 223 -5.53 7.09 2.61
C TRP A 223 -4.25 7.54 3.32
N TYR A 224 -3.21 7.93 2.56
CA TYR A 224 -1.99 8.50 3.12
C TYR A 224 -2.29 9.77 3.93
N LEU A 225 -3.02 10.73 3.35
CA LEU A 225 -3.45 11.96 4.02
C LEU A 225 -4.30 11.64 5.26
N GLN A 226 -5.17 10.64 5.19
CA GLN A 226 -5.99 10.23 6.33
C GLN A 226 -5.15 9.85 7.56
N ASN A 227 -4.03 9.15 7.33
CA ASN A 227 -3.19 8.61 8.41
C ASN A 227 -2.04 9.53 8.80
N ARG A 228 -1.56 10.39 7.90
CA ARG A 228 -0.34 11.19 8.09
C ARG A 228 -0.59 12.68 8.20
N LEU A 229 -1.68 13.21 7.66
CA LEU A 229 -1.98 14.63 7.83
C LEU A 229 -2.60 14.86 9.22
N PRO A 230 -1.97 15.66 10.10
CA PRO A 230 -2.54 16.01 11.39
C PRO A 230 -3.77 16.89 11.23
N ASP A 231 -4.70 16.81 12.19
CA ASP A 231 -5.95 17.56 12.17
C ASP A 231 -5.72 19.01 12.66
N TRP A 232 -4.96 19.81 11.89
CA TRP A 232 -4.70 21.22 12.23
C TRP A 232 -5.96 22.08 12.16
N THR A 233 -6.81 21.81 11.18
CA THR A 233 -8.12 22.46 11.05
C THR A 233 -9.15 21.40 10.70
N PHE A 234 -10.41 21.68 11.05
CA PHE A 234 -11.53 20.78 10.76
C PHE A 234 -11.75 20.53 9.26
N PHE A 235 -11.42 21.51 8.41
CA PHE A 235 -11.79 21.47 6.99
C PHE A 235 -10.65 21.13 6.03
N LEU A 236 -9.39 21.40 6.38
CA LEU A 236 -8.27 21.29 5.42
C LEU A 236 -8.14 19.85 4.88
N LYS A 237 -8.17 18.87 5.77
CA LYS A 237 -7.98 17.46 5.41
C LYS A 237 -9.12 16.90 4.55
N PRO A 238 -10.41 17.04 4.92
CA PRO A 238 -11.53 16.67 4.03
C PRO A 238 -11.52 17.42 2.70
N TRP A 239 -11.15 18.70 2.70
CA TRP A 239 -11.10 19.51 1.48
C TRP A 239 -10.03 19.02 0.50
N LEU A 240 -8.81 18.74 0.99
CA LEU A 240 -7.75 18.16 0.18
C LEU A 240 -8.16 16.80 -0.38
N GLN A 241 -8.72 15.92 0.45
CA GLN A 241 -9.20 14.61 -0.01
C GLN A 241 -10.28 14.74 -1.10
N CYS A 242 -11.20 15.69 -0.94
CA CYS A 242 -12.23 15.97 -1.95
C CYS A 242 -11.64 16.41 -3.30
N MET A 243 -10.66 17.32 -3.29
CA MET A 243 -9.99 17.78 -4.52
C MET A 243 -9.27 16.64 -5.24
N ILE A 244 -8.68 15.71 -4.49
CA ILE A 244 -7.99 14.55 -5.05
C ILE A 244 -9.01 13.55 -5.61
N CYS A 245 -10.14 13.33 -4.92
CA CYS A 245 -11.24 12.52 -5.45
C CYS A 245 -11.82 13.10 -6.75
N LEU A 246 -11.95 14.43 -6.83
CA LEU A 246 -12.45 15.11 -8.03
C LEU A 246 -11.57 14.82 -9.26
N TRP A 247 -10.26 14.68 -9.08
CA TRP A 247 -9.35 14.32 -10.17
C TRP A 247 -9.74 12.99 -10.84
N THR A 248 -10.01 11.94 -10.05
CA THR A 248 -10.46 10.64 -10.60
C THR A 248 -11.79 10.75 -11.33
N VAL A 249 -12.73 11.54 -10.79
CA VAL A 249 -14.03 11.76 -11.43
C VAL A 249 -13.86 12.44 -12.78
N VAL A 250 -13.04 13.51 -12.86
CA VAL A 250 -12.75 14.21 -14.11
C VAL A 250 -12.06 13.29 -15.13
N CYS A 251 -11.04 12.52 -14.71
CA CYS A 251 -10.39 11.56 -15.59
C CYS A 251 -11.38 10.52 -16.13
N SER A 252 -12.29 10.02 -15.31
CA SER A 252 -13.24 8.98 -15.71
C SER A 252 -14.31 9.50 -16.65
N ILE A 253 -14.88 10.68 -16.37
CA ILE A 253 -15.91 11.29 -17.21
C ILE A 253 -15.35 11.69 -18.58
N THR A 254 -14.13 12.23 -18.63
CA THR A 254 -13.52 12.61 -19.91
C THR A 254 -13.29 11.41 -20.81
N ARG A 255 -13.02 10.21 -20.28
CA ARG A 255 -12.91 8.98 -21.11
C ARG A 255 -14.21 8.61 -21.81
N ILE A 256 -15.35 8.85 -21.17
CA ILE A 256 -16.66 8.64 -21.78
C ILE A 256 -16.95 9.74 -22.79
N GLY A 257 -16.74 11.02 -22.41
CA GLY A 257 -17.00 12.17 -23.27
C GLY A 257 -16.13 12.22 -24.53
N ASP A 258 -14.88 11.75 -24.44
CA ASP A 258 -13.94 11.66 -25.56
C ASP A 258 -14.17 10.41 -26.43
N ASN A 259 -15.21 9.62 -26.15
CA ASN A 259 -15.54 8.35 -26.83
C ASN A 259 -14.39 7.32 -26.80
N ARG A 260 -13.52 7.38 -25.79
CA ARG A 260 -12.35 6.48 -25.65
C ARG A 260 -12.74 5.15 -25.04
N HIS A 261 -13.78 5.14 -24.22
CA HIS A 261 -14.22 3.97 -23.47
C HIS A 261 -15.73 3.97 -23.29
N HIS A 262 -16.32 2.78 -23.24
CA HIS A 262 -17.67 2.62 -22.77
C HIS A 262 -17.74 2.87 -21.25
N TRP A 263 -18.93 3.17 -20.74
CA TRP A 263 -19.09 3.45 -19.31
C TRP A 263 -18.76 2.22 -18.43
N TRP A 264 -18.97 1.00 -18.93
CA TRP A 264 -18.63 -0.22 -18.22
C TRP A 264 -17.11 -0.46 -18.15
N ASP A 265 -16.36 -0.08 -19.20
CA ASP A 265 -14.89 -0.14 -19.20
C ASP A 265 -14.31 0.78 -18.11
N VAL A 266 -14.91 1.97 -17.97
CA VAL A 266 -14.55 2.96 -16.95
C VAL A 266 -14.88 2.43 -15.56
N LEU A 267 -16.08 1.88 -15.35
CA LEU A 267 -16.48 1.29 -14.08
C LEU A 267 -15.55 0.13 -13.68
N ALA A 268 -15.24 -0.78 -14.60
CA ALA A 268 -14.28 -1.86 -14.35
C ALA A 268 -12.90 -1.31 -14.00
N GLY A 269 -12.42 -0.31 -14.73
CA GLY A 269 -11.18 0.39 -14.41
C GLY A 269 -11.16 0.94 -12.98
N LEU A 270 -12.21 1.65 -12.56
CA LEU A 270 -12.35 2.16 -11.20
C LEU A 270 -12.30 1.04 -10.14
N MET A 271 -12.99 -0.07 -10.37
CA MET A 271 -12.98 -1.23 -9.46
C MET A 271 -11.59 -1.85 -9.34
N PHE A 272 -10.86 -1.98 -10.45
CA PHE A 272 -9.48 -2.45 -10.48
C PHE A 272 -8.56 -1.51 -9.71
N GLY A 273 -8.64 -0.20 -9.99
CA GLY A 273 -7.84 0.81 -9.30
C GLY A 273 -8.06 0.80 -7.78
N LEU A 274 -9.33 0.69 -7.34
CA LEU A 274 -9.68 0.56 -5.92
C LEU A 274 -9.10 -0.71 -5.31
N ALA A 275 -9.29 -1.87 -5.95
CA ALA A 275 -8.82 -3.16 -5.44
C ALA A 275 -7.29 -3.17 -5.26
N PHE A 276 -6.54 -2.76 -6.29
CA PHE A 276 -5.08 -2.70 -6.22
C PHE A 276 -4.58 -1.69 -5.19
N SER A 277 -5.28 -0.56 -5.03
CA SER A 277 -4.91 0.44 -4.03
C SER A 277 -5.08 -0.11 -2.61
N VAL A 278 -6.23 -0.74 -2.32
CA VAL A 278 -6.47 -1.39 -1.03
C VAL A 278 -5.44 -2.47 -0.75
N LEU A 279 -5.13 -3.33 -1.73
CA LEU A 279 -4.09 -4.36 -1.59
C LEU A 279 -2.72 -3.74 -1.28
N THR A 280 -2.30 -2.73 -2.03
CA THR A 280 -1.00 -2.07 -1.83
C THR A 280 -0.91 -1.39 -0.46
N ILE A 281 -1.96 -0.70 -0.03
CA ILE A 281 -1.99 0.01 1.27
C ILE A 281 -1.96 -0.98 2.44
N THR A 282 -2.73 -2.06 2.35
CA THR A 282 -2.91 -3.01 3.46
C THR A 282 -1.76 -4.00 3.58
N VAL A 283 -1.29 -4.56 2.46
CA VAL A 283 -0.21 -5.56 2.44
C VAL A 283 1.15 -4.88 2.50
N SER A 284 1.42 -3.92 1.60
CA SER A 284 2.77 -3.36 1.44
C SER A 284 3.04 -2.21 2.41
N CYS A 285 2.12 -1.25 2.54
CA CYS A 285 2.35 -0.05 3.35
C CYS A 285 1.98 -0.21 4.83
N ARG A 286 1.42 -1.34 5.26
CA ARG A 286 0.89 -1.57 6.63
C ARG A 286 0.07 -0.37 7.15
N LYS A 287 -0.76 0.22 6.28
CA LYS A 287 -1.57 1.43 6.55
C LYS A 287 -0.79 2.68 6.97
N PHE A 288 0.48 2.79 6.60
CA PHE A 288 1.37 3.92 6.91
C PHE A 288 1.69 4.11 8.40
N HIS A 289 1.53 3.06 9.22
CA HIS A 289 2.04 3.06 10.58
C HIS A 289 3.57 2.98 10.58
N LEU A 290 4.20 3.76 11.44
CA LEU A 290 5.62 3.57 11.76
C LEU A 290 5.69 2.52 12.85
N ASP A 291 6.34 1.39 12.60
CA ASP A 291 6.58 0.38 13.62
C ASP A 291 7.44 1.00 14.72
N ARG A 292 6.81 1.30 15.86
CA ARG A 292 7.51 1.78 17.05
C ARG A 292 8.30 0.61 17.60
N LYS A 293 9.63 0.62 17.46
CA LYS A 293 10.46 -0.14 18.41
C LYS A 293 10.24 0.50 19.76
N VAL A 294 9.42 -0.13 20.60
CA VAL A 294 9.46 0.17 22.04
C VAL A 294 10.91 -0.15 22.44
N PRO A 295 11.66 0.80 23.00
CA PRO A 295 12.92 0.46 23.63
C PRO A 295 12.58 -0.56 24.70
N GLU A 296 13.00 -1.80 24.50
CA GLU A 296 12.99 -2.84 25.52
C GLU A 296 14.14 -2.54 26.48
N ASP A 297 14.09 -1.35 27.09
CA ASP A 297 15.00 -0.90 28.13
C ASP A 297 14.35 0.28 28.86
N TYR A 298 13.33 -0.04 29.67
CA TYR A 298 13.00 0.59 30.94
C TYR A 298 11.87 -0.26 31.56
N ASN A 299 12.21 -1.50 31.95
CA ASN A 299 11.60 -2.02 33.17
C ASN A 299 12.21 -1.15 34.27
N ASP A 300 11.44 -0.16 34.69
CA ASP A 300 11.77 0.77 35.76
C ASP A 300 12.49 0.05 36.92
N PRO A 301 13.65 0.56 37.40
CA PRO A 301 14.13 0.26 38.74
C PRO A 301 13.11 0.69 39.82
N VAL A 302 12.15 1.55 39.45
CA VAL A 302 11.09 2.07 40.31
C VAL A 302 10.17 0.95 40.79
N GLU A 303 9.86 -0.08 40.00
CA GLU A 303 8.99 -1.16 40.48
C GLU A 303 9.69 -2.00 41.55
N ASN A 304 11.00 -2.26 41.41
CA ASN A 304 11.79 -2.96 42.43
C ASN A 304 12.02 -2.10 43.69
N GLU A 305 12.13 -0.79 43.57
CA GLU A 305 12.25 0.12 44.73
C GLU A 305 10.91 0.30 45.46
N GLN A 306 9.79 0.40 44.73
CA GLN A 306 8.44 0.45 45.28
C GLN A 306 8.04 -0.88 45.95
N ILE A 307 8.38 -2.02 45.33
CA ILE A 307 8.18 -3.36 45.91
C ILE A 307 9.08 -3.55 47.14
N ASN A 308 10.34 -3.09 47.12
CA ASN A 308 11.20 -3.13 48.31
C ASN A 308 10.68 -2.22 49.44
N LEU A 309 10.17 -1.03 49.14
CA LEU A 309 9.59 -0.12 50.14
C LEU A 309 8.30 -0.70 50.74
N ASN A 310 7.44 -1.30 49.92
CA ASN A 310 6.21 -1.95 50.38
C ASN A 310 6.51 -3.22 51.19
N ASN A 311 7.49 -4.03 50.78
CA ASN A 311 7.93 -5.21 51.54
C ASN A 311 8.59 -4.80 52.87
N LYS A 312 9.41 -3.75 52.90
CA LYS A 312 9.93 -3.17 54.15
C LYS A 312 8.80 -2.68 55.06
N ARG A 313 7.81 -1.98 54.52
CA ARG A 313 6.64 -1.52 55.28
C ARG A 313 5.83 -2.68 55.84
N GLN A 314 5.54 -3.71 55.06
CA GLN A 314 4.81 -4.90 55.53
C GLN A 314 5.59 -5.66 56.60
N HIS A 315 6.91 -5.78 56.48
CA HIS A 315 7.74 -6.46 57.48
C HIS A 315 7.86 -5.65 58.79
N SER A 316 7.91 -4.32 58.71
CA SER A 316 7.86 -3.44 59.89
C SER A 316 6.50 -3.45 60.58
N VAL A 317 5.40 -3.49 59.83
CA VAL A 317 4.03 -3.59 60.37
C VAL A 317 3.79 -4.96 61.01
N LYS A 318 4.27 -6.06 60.40
CA LYS A 318 4.22 -7.40 61.02
C LYS A 318 5.01 -7.46 62.32
N LYS A 319 6.21 -6.86 62.34
CA LYS A 319 7.03 -6.79 63.56
C LYS A 319 6.34 -5.98 64.67
N LEU A 320 5.66 -4.89 64.33
CA LEU A 320 4.86 -4.09 65.28
C LEU A 320 3.58 -4.80 65.74
N LEU A 321 2.94 -5.60 64.88
CA LEU A 321 1.79 -6.43 65.23
C LEU A 321 2.19 -7.61 66.15
N GLU A 322 3.30 -8.27 65.88
CA GLU A 322 3.81 -9.35 66.77
C GLU A 322 4.25 -8.79 68.13
N THR A 323 4.76 -7.56 68.19
CA THR A 323 5.11 -6.91 69.47
C THR A 323 3.88 -6.42 70.26
N THR A 324 2.71 -6.26 69.61
CA THR A 324 1.46 -5.82 70.27
C THR A 324 0.53 -6.98 70.64
N VAL A 325 0.77 -8.19 70.13
CA VAL A 325 -0.02 -9.39 70.45
C VAL A 325 0.45 -10.09 71.75
N ASP A 326 1.61 -9.74 72.31
CA ASP A 326 2.14 -10.37 73.53
C ASP A 326 1.80 -9.60 74.84
N VAL A 327 0.84 -8.66 74.81
CA VAL A 327 0.37 -7.94 76.00
C VAL A 327 -1.15 -7.82 76.01
N SER A 328 -1.86 -8.92 76.25
CA SER A 328 -3.26 -8.92 76.75
C SER A 328 -3.79 -10.34 77.02
N GLU A 329 -3.15 -11.10 77.92
CA GLU A 329 -3.81 -12.25 78.52
C GLU A 329 -3.55 -12.26 80.02
N SER A 330 -4.34 -11.46 80.76
CA SER A 330 -4.51 -11.54 82.22
C SER A 330 -5.59 -10.57 82.69
N ARG A 331 -6.87 -10.89 82.52
CA ARG A 331 -7.88 -10.51 83.51
C ARG A 331 -9.13 -11.39 83.48
N GLU A 332 -9.26 -12.14 84.55
CA GLU A 332 -10.35 -13.02 84.94
C GLU A 332 -11.72 -12.33 85.07
N LEU A 333 -12.75 -13.06 84.64
CA LEU A 333 -14.07 -13.29 85.24
C LEU A 333 -14.84 -12.11 85.88
N ARG A 334 -16.01 -11.79 85.29
CA ARG A 334 -17.29 -11.92 86.02
C ARG A 334 -18.53 -12.01 85.13
N ASN A 335 -19.36 -12.97 85.50
CA ASN A 335 -20.71 -13.30 85.04
C ASN A 335 -21.69 -12.12 85.05
N VAL A 336 -22.66 -12.08 84.12
CA VAL A 336 -24.09 -12.48 84.32
C VAL A 336 -24.93 -12.02 83.10
N LYS A 337 -25.47 -13.03 82.40
CA LYS A 337 -26.81 -13.26 81.80
C LYS A 337 -27.91 -12.16 81.73
N PRO A 338 -28.99 -12.36 80.93
CA PRO A 338 -29.28 -11.53 79.76
C PRO A 338 -30.73 -10.97 79.76
N SER A 339 -31.15 -10.50 78.58
CA SER A 339 -32.54 -10.36 78.09
C SER A 339 -33.27 -9.05 78.36
N THR A 340 -33.67 -8.41 77.26
CA THR A 340 -35.06 -8.04 76.86
C THR A 340 -34.94 -7.22 75.56
N TRP A 341 -35.18 -7.81 74.38
CA TRP A 341 -36.47 -7.84 73.65
C TRP A 341 -37.14 -6.48 73.42
N LYS A 342 -37.38 -6.22 72.12
CA LYS A 342 -38.34 -5.30 71.48
C LYS A 342 -37.97 -3.81 71.55
N GLU A 343 -37.99 -3.04 70.47
CA GLU A 343 -38.74 -3.11 69.20
C GLU A 343 -37.87 -2.76 67.99
#